data_AF-A0A3S0GBQ4-F1
#
_entry.id   AF-A0A3S0GBQ4-F1
#
_cell.length_a   1.000
_cell.length_b   1.000
_cell.length_c   1.000
_cell.angle_alpha   90.00
_cell.angle_beta   90.00
_cell.angle_gamma   90.00
#
_symmetry.space_group_name_H-M   'P 1'
#
loop_
_entity.id
_entity.type
_entity.pdbx_description
1 polymer ?
#
loop_
_entity_poly.entity_id
_entity_poly.type
_entity_poly.pdbx_seq_one_letter_code
_entity_poly.pdbx_strand_id
1 'polypeptide(L)'
;MRVRKAGHTSDDTSVEATVGRMEAALKEGQLGEVLAQGKKLPPKSALAAEDFLKKVEARQAVNTANAQIEQQLKVSLGEAQR
;
A
#
# COMPACT_ATOMS: atom_id res chain seq x y z
N MET A 1 33.40 -1.90 4.02
CA MET A 1 32.10 -1.38 4.49
C MET A 1 31.12 -2.56 4.57
N ARG A 2 30.77 -3.05 5.76
CA ARG A 2 29.78 -4.14 5.93
C ARG A 2 28.38 -3.53 5.89
N VAL A 3 27.67 -3.70 4.78
CA VAL A 3 26.26 -3.35 4.67
C VAL A 3 25.48 -4.34 5.55
N ARG A 4 25.00 -3.88 6.71
CA ARG A 4 24.10 -4.68 7.54
C ARG A 4 22.71 -4.62 6.89
N LYS A 5 22.08 -5.77 6.68
CA LYS A 5 20.69 -5.84 6.21
C LYS A 5 19.82 -5.15 7.24
N ALA A 6 19.29 -3.98 6.92
CA ALA A 6 18.39 -3.20 7.78
C ALA A 6 17.02 -3.88 7.80
N GLY A 7 16.90 -4.94 8.59
CA GLY A 7 15.60 -5.41 9.05
C GLY A 7 15.21 -4.56 10.24
N HIS A 8 14.25 -3.64 10.07
CA HIS A 8 13.66 -2.95 11.20
C HIS A 8 12.80 -3.94 11.98
N THR A 9 12.86 -3.90 13.31
CA THR A 9 12.00 -4.74 14.15
C THR A 9 10.53 -4.31 14.01
N SER A 10 9.58 -5.20 14.27
CA SER A 10 8.14 -4.90 14.18
C SER A 10 7.72 -3.73 15.06
N ASP A 11 8.42 -3.55 16.19
CA ASP A 11 8.10 -2.57 17.23
C ASP A 11 8.83 -1.24 17.01
N ASP A 12 9.68 -1.15 15.97
CA ASP A 12 10.37 0.08 15.61
C ASP A 12 9.40 1.08 14.96
N THR A 13 9.11 2.15 15.69
CA THR A 13 8.21 3.25 15.30
C THR A 13 8.95 4.42 14.67
N SER A 14 10.26 4.29 14.39
CA SER A 14 11.02 5.30 13.67
C SER A 14 10.44 5.56 12.27
N VAL A 15 10.77 6.74 11.74
CA VAL A 15 10.36 7.13 10.39
C VAL A 15 10.98 6.18 9.37
N GLU A 16 12.25 5.82 9.56
CA GLU A 16 13.03 4.92 8.71
C GLU A 16 12.41 3.52 8.69
N ALA A 17 11.97 3.01 9.84
CA ALA A 17 11.28 1.74 9.92
C ALA A 17 9.92 1.76 9.20
N THR A 18 9.17 2.84 9.38
CA THR A 18 7.86 3.00 8.74
C THR A 18 7.99 3.13 7.22
N VAL A 19 8.95 3.94 6.75
CA VAL A 19 9.26 4.07 5.32
C VAL A 19 9.81 2.76 4.76
N GLY A 20 10.68 2.05 5.47
CA GLY A 20 11.19 0.74 5.05
C GLY A 20 10.07 -0.30 4.89
N ARG A 21 9.05 -0.28 5.76
CA ARG A 21 7.84 -1.11 5.60
C ARG A 21 6.99 -0.67 4.41
N MET A 22 6.83 0.64 4.20
CA MET A 22 6.17 1.17 3.00
C MET A 22 6.88 0.70 1.72
N GLU A 23 8.20 0.71 1.67
CA GLU A 23 8.97 0.23 0.52
C GLU A 23 8.79 -1.28 0.28
N ALA A 24 8.77 -2.09 1.33
CA ALA A 24 8.52 -3.53 1.23
C ALA A 24 7.11 -3.80 0.66
N ALA A 25 6.08 -3.17 1.24
CA ALA A 25 4.71 -3.27 0.77
C ALA A 25 4.55 -2.79 -0.68
N LEU A 26 5.26 -1.72 -1.07
CA LEU A 26 5.25 -1.20 -2.43
C LEU A 26 5.86 -2.21 -3.43
N LYS A 27 6.97 -2.85 -3.08
CA LYS A 27 7.60 -3.90 -3.91
C LYS A 27 6.68 -5.12 -4.08
N GLU A 28 5.87 -5.42 -3.08
CA GLU A 28 4.89 -6.51 -3.09
C GLU A 28 3.56 -6.11 -3.75
N GLY A 29 3.41 -4.85 -4.19
CA GLY A 29 2.16 -4.35 -4.79
C GLY A 29 1.01 -4.17 -3.78
N GLN A 30 1.28 -4.27 -2.48
CA GLN A 30 0.29 -4.14 -1.40
C GLN A 30 0.04 -2.68 -1.07
N LEU A 31 -0.59 -1.94 -1.99
CA LEU A 31 -0.79 -0.50 -1.85
C LEU A 31 -1.67 -0.11 -0.65
N GLY A 32 -2.60 -0.99 -0.25
CA GLY A 32 -3.37 -0.82 0.98
C GLY A 32 -2.48 -0.76 2.23
N GLU A 33 -1.43 -1.59 2.28
CA GLU A 33 -0.47 -1.60 3.40
C GLU A 33 0.45 -0.37 3.35
N VAL A 34 0.83 0.10 2.16
CA VAL A 34 1.55 1.37 1.98
C VAL A 34 0.76 2.53 2.59
N LEU A 35 -0.54 2.61 2.31
CA LEU A 35 -1.43 3.64 2.88
C LEU A 35 -1.60 3.48 4.40
N ALA A 36 -1.68 2.24 4.90
CA ALA A 36 -1.79 1.97 6.33
C ALA A 36 -0.54 2.41 7.11
N GLN A 37 0.65 2.18 6.55
CA GLN A 37 1.91 2.67 7.14
C GLN A 37 2.07 4.18 6.99
N GLY A 38 1.61 4.77 5.88
CA GLY A 38 1.62 6.23 5.67
C GLY A 38 0.87 7.00 6.76
N LYS A 39 -0.22 6.44 7.30
CA LYS A 39 -0.98 7.02 8.43
C LYS A 39 -0.21 7.04 9.76
N LYS A 40 0.86 6.25 9.88
CA LYS A 40 1.71 6.17 11.09
C LYS A 40 2.88 7.15 11.04
N LEU A 41 3.06 7.87 9.92
CA LEU A 41 4.14 8.84 9.77
C LEU A 41 3.95 10.04 10.72
N PRO A 42 5.01 10.53 11.37
CA PRO A 42 4.98 11.80 12.09
C PRO A 42 4.61 12.97 11.17
N PRO A 43 4.06 14.08 11.71
CA PRO A 43 3.50 15.17 10.89
C PRO A 43 4.45 15.74 9.82
N LYS A 44 5.73 15.93 10.15
CA LYS A 44 6.74 16.42 9.19
C LYS A 44 6.95 15.44 8.02
N SER A 45 7.00 14.15 8.32
CA SER A 45 7.20 13.10 7.31
C SER A 45 5.94 12.87 6.49
N ALA A 46 4.75 12.99 7.10
CA ALA A 46 3.47 12.88 6.41
C ALA A 46 3.29 13.99 5.37
N LEU A 47 3.66 15.24 5.70
CA LEU A 47 3.65 16.36 4.75
C LEU A 47 4.56 16.09 3.54
N ALA A 48 5.78 15.61 3.77
CA ALA A 48 6.70 15.26 2.68
C ALA A 48 6.19 14.09 1.82
N ALA A 49 5.43 13.16 2.41
CA ALA A 49 4.86 12.00 1.73
C ALA A 49 3.50 12.27 1.07
N GLU A 50 2.89 13.44 1.27
CA GLU A 50 1.49 13.71 0.91
C GLU A 50 1.21 13.44 -0.59
N ASP A 51 2.02 14.03 -1.47
CA ASP A 51 1.84 13.87 -2.92
C ASP A 51 2.07 12.43 -3.39
N PHE A 52 2.95 11.69 -2.70
CA PHE A 52 3.16 10.27 -2.98
C PHE A 52 1.96 9.44 -2.52
N LEU A 53 1.47 9.67 -1.30
CA LEU A 53 0.33 8.95 -0.74
C LEU A 53 -0.95 9.19 -1.56
N LYS A 54 -1.17 10.42 -2.07
CA LYS A 54 -2.26 10.71 -3.01
C LYS A 54 -2.20 9.86 -4.29
N LYS A 55 -1.00 9.66 -4.85
CA LYS A 55 -0.82 8.81 -6.04
C LYS A 55 -1.06 7.33 -5.73
N VAL A 56 -0.59 6.85 -4.57
CA VAL A 56 -0.83 5.49 -4.11
C VAL A 56 -2.31 5.24 -3.89
N GLU A 57 -3.02 6.19 -3.27
CA GLU A 57 -4.47 6.15 -3.06
C GLU A 57 -5.23 6.07 -4.38
N ALA A 58 -4.91 6.93 -5.34
CA ALA A 58 -5.52 6.88 -6.67
C ALA A 58 -5.30 5.53 -7.37
N ARG A 59 -4.10 4.95 -7.26
CA ARG A 59 -3.82 3.61 -7.82
C ARG A 59 -4.61 2.53 -7.10
N GLN A 60 -4.69 2.57 -5.78
CA GLN A 60 -5.45 1.60 -5.00
C GLN A 60 -6.95 1.67 -5.31
N ALA A 61 -7.49 2.86 -5.57
CA ALA A 61 -8.87 3.04 -6.02
C ALA A 61 -9.12 2.35 -7.37
N VAL A 62 -8.21 2.49 -8.34
CA VAL A 62 -8.29 1.79 -9.63
C VAL A 62 -8.25 0.28 -9.46
N ASN A 63 -7.33 -0.24 -8.62
CA ASN A 63 -7.25 -1.68 -8.35
C ASN A 63 -8.55 -2.22 -7.74
N THR A 64 -9.14 -1.45 -6.83
CA THR A 64 -10.40 -1.80 -6.18
C THR A 64 -11.56 -1.80 -7.18
N ALA A 65 -11.64 -0.80 -8.06
CA ALA A 65 -12.65 -0.71 -9.11
C ALA A 65 -12.54 -1.88 -10.09
N ASN A 66 -11.34 -2.26 -10.52
CA ASN A 66 -11.13 -3.40 -11.39
C ASN A 66 -11.61 -4.71 -10.74
N ALA A 67 -11.25 -4.95 -9.48
CA ALA A 67 -11.69 -6.14 -8.75
C ALA A 67 -13.22 -6.19 -8.59
N GLN A 68 -13.86 -5.04 -8.39
CA GLN A 68 -15.32 -4.94 -8.32
C GLN A 68 -15.97 -5.26 -9.68
N ILE A 69 -15.43 -4.74 -10.78
CA ILE A 69 -15.91 -5.02 -12.13
C ILE A 69 -15.76 -6.51 -12.46
N GLU A 70 -14.62 -7.11 -12.15
CA GLU A 70 -14.38 -8.54 -12.33
C GLU A 70 -15.38 -9.39 -11.54
N GLN A 71 -15.65 -9.02 -10.28
CA GLN A 71 -16.63 -9.70 -9.45
C GLN A 71 -18.05 -9.57 -10.02
N GLN A 72 -18.44 -8.37 -10.48
CA GLN A 72 -19.74 -8.13 -11.12
C GLN A 72 -19.88 -8.97 -12.40
N LEU A 73 -18.85 -8.99 -13.25
CA LEU A 73 -18.84 -9.78 -14.48
C LEU A 73 -19.00 -11.27 -14.19
N LYS A 74 -18.30 -11.78 -13.17
CA LYS A 74 -18.41 -13.19 -12.76
C LYS A 74 -19.82 -13.54 -12.28
N VAL A 75 -20.48 -12.64 -11.55
CA VAL A 75 -21.87 -12.82 -11.12
C VAL A 75 -22.79 -12.83 -12.35
N SER A 76 -22.71 -11.84 -13.23
CA SER A 76 -23.57 -11.75 -14.41
C SER A 76 -23.41 -12.94 -15.37
N LEU A 77 -22.18 -13.41 -15.60
CA LEU A 77 -21.93 -14.58 -16.46
C LEU A 77 -22.33 -15.90 -15.79
N GLY A 78 -22.09 -16.03 -14.47
CA GLY A 78 -22.50 -17.21 -13.71
C GLY A 78 -24.01 -17.37 -13.62
N GLU A 79 -24.75 -16.25 -13.61
CA GLU A 79 -26.21 -16.24 -13.74
C GLU A 79 -26.67 -16.55 -15.17
N ALA A 80 -25.95 -16.08 -16.20
CA ALA A 80 -26.29 -16.35 -17.60
C ALA A 80 -26.05 -17.81 -18.06
N GLN A 81 -25.24 -18.58 -17.33
CA GLN A 81 -24.95 -20.00 -17.61
C GLN A 81 -25.88 -20.99 -16.87
N ARG A 82 -26.80 -20.49 -16.02
CA ARG A 82 -27.83 -21.29 -15.35
C ARG A 82 -29.16 -21.21 -16.09
#